data_AF-A0A843BU20-F1
#
_entry.id   AF-A0A843BU20-F1
#
_cell.length_a   1.000
_cell.length_b   1.000
_cell.length_c   1.000
_cell.angle_alpha   90.00
_cell.angle_beta   90.00
_cell.angle_gamma   90.00
#
_symmetry.space_group_name_H-M   'P 1'
#
loop_
_entity.id
_entity.type
_entity.pdbx_description
1 polymer ?
#
loop_
_entity_poly.entity_id
_entity_poly.type
_entity_poly.pdbx_seq_one_letter_code
_entity_poly.pdbx_strand_id
1 'polypeptide(L)' 'MLWKRKELIALEGANIIKEAEFHAQAKETELAAYKKIAPNVLLALALKELGENADKIDTLTITPDILASILKESKK' A
#
# COMPACT_ATOMS: atom_id res chain seq x y z
N MET A 1 0.77 30.42 29.52
CA MET A 1 1.00 29.02 29.11
C MET A 1 -0.04 28.45 28.13
N LEU A 2 -1.29 28.92 28.11
CA LEU A 2 -2.33 28.36 27.22
C LEU A 2 -2.12 28.61 25.71
N TRP A 3 -1.52 29.74 25.33
CA TRP A 3 -1.29 30.08 23.92
C TRP A 3 -0.24 29.17 23.26
N LYS A 4 0.87 28.93 23.96
CA LYS A 4 1.96 28.05 23.51
C LYS A 4 1.49 26.60 23.31
N ARG A 5 0.57 26.12 24.15
CA ARG A 5 -0.04 24.78 23.98
C ARG A 5 -0.92 24.71 22.72
N LYS A 6 -1.70 25.75 22.42
CA LYS A 6 -2.54 25.79 21.20
C LYS A 6 -1.69 25.80 19.94
N GLU A 7 -0.59 26.55 19.96
CA GLU A 7 0.37 26.61 18.86
C GLU A 7 1.06 25.27 18.62
N LEU A 8 1.49 24.58 19.68
CA LEU A 8 2.08 23.24 19.57
C LEU A 8 1.11 22.22 18.98
N ILE A 9 -0.16 22.23 19.42
CA ILE A 9 -1.19 21.34 18.88
C ILE A 9 -1.46 21.64 17.40
N ALA A 10 -1.47 22.92 17.02
CA ALA A 10 -1.65 23.31 15.62
C ALA A 10 -0.46 22.87 14.76
N LEU A 11 0.77 22.99 15.27
CA LEU A 11 1.98 22.54 14.60
C LEU A 11 2.01 21.00 14.44
N GLU A 12 1.61 20.28 15.48
CA GLU A 12 1.52 18.82 15.48
C GLU A 12 0.46 18.34 14.49
N GLY A 13 -0.72 18.98 14.46
CA GLY A 13 -1.75 18.70 13.46
C GLY A 13 -1.29 18.97 12.03
N ALA A 14 -0.57 20.07 11.80
CA ALA A 14 0.00 20.39 10.49
C ALA A 14 1.07 19.38 10.05
N ASN A 15 1.91 18.90 10.98
CA ASN A 15 2.91 17.88 10.69
C ASN A 15 2.27 16.55 10.30
N ILE A 16 1.25 16.09 11.03
CA ILE A 16 0.54 14.85 10.73
C ILE A 16 -0.09 14.88 9.33
N ILE A 17 -0.75 15.99 8.99
CA ILE A 17 -1.36 16.17 7.66
C ILE A 17 -0.28 16.10 6.58
N LYS A 18 0.83 16.80 6.79
CA LYS A 18 1.91 16.87 5.81
C LYS A 18 2.63 15.53 5.64
N GLU A 19 2.83 14.77 6.70
CA GLU A 19 3.33 13.38 6.63
C GLU A 19 2.37 12.49 5.85
N ALA A 20 1.07 12.57 6.12
CA ALA A 20 0.06 11.80 5.39
C ALA A 20 0.04 12.15 3.89
N GLU A 21 0.16 13.43 3.54
CA GLU A 21 0.26 13.90 2.15
C GLU A 21 1.51 13.36 1.46
N PHE A 22 2.67 13.39 2.12
CA PHE A 22 3.89 12.83 1.57
C PHE A 22 3.80 11.32 1.37
N HIS A 23 3.25 10.60 2.34
CA HIS A 23 3.01 9.17 2.21
C HIS A 23 2.03 8.86 1.08
N ALA A 24 0.97 9.65 0.92
CA ALA A 24 0.02 9.49 -0.16
C ALA A 24 0.67 9.75 -1.53
N GLN A 25 1.46 10.82 -1.68
CA GLN A 25 2.16 11.13 -2.93
C GLN A 25 3.22 10.08 -3.28
N ALA A 26 3.97 9.59 -2.29
CA ALA A 26 4.94 8.52 -2.50
C ALA A 26 4.22 7.26 -3.00
N LYS A 27 3.13 6.87 -2.33
CA LYS A 27 2.30 5.74 -2.73
C LYS A 27 1.67 5.94 -4.10
N GLU A 28 1.20 7.15 -4.43
CA GLU A 28 0.63 7.46 -5.74
C GLU A 28 1.70 7.38 -6.84
N THR A 29 2.93 7.83 -6.56
CA THR A 29 4.06 7.75 -7.48
C THR A 29 4.47 6.29 -7.73
N GLU A 30 4.54 5.47 -6.68
CA GLU A 30 4.77 4.03 -6.81
C GLU A 30 3.67 3.35 -7.63
N LEU A 31 2.40 3.68 -7.33
CA LEU A 31 1.24 3.12 -8.04
C LEU A 31 1.10 3.63 -9.48
N ALA A 32 1.64 4.81 -9.81
CA ALA A 32 1.61 5.37 -11.15
C ALA A 32 2.35 4.49 -12.16
N ALA A 33 3.42 3.79 -11.74
CA ALA A 33 4.13 2.83 -12.58
C ALA A 33 3.24 1.62 -12.95
N TYR A 34 2.35 1.22 -12.05
CA TYR A 34 1.46 0.07 -12.22
C TYR A 34 0.13 0.41 -12.90
N LYS A 35 -0.28 1.70 -12.94
CA LYS A 35 -1.57 2.16 -13.51
C LYS A 35 -1.84 1.73 -14.95
N LYS A 36 -0.80 1.47 -15.75
CA LYS A 36 -0.91 1.08 -17.16
C LYS A 36 -0.78 -0.42 -17.40
N ILE A 37 -0.49 -1.18 -16.34
CA ILE A 37 -0.29 -2.63 -16.42
C ILE A 37 -1.66 -3.30 -16.36
N ALA A 38 -1.87 -4.29 -17.23
CA ALA A 38 -3.10 -5.08 -17.19
C ALA A 38 -3.22 -5.81 -15.84
N PRO A 39 -4.41 -5.88 -15.21
CA PRO A 39 -4.58 -6.42 -13.85
C PRO A 39 -4.00 -7.84 -13.67
N ASN A 40 -4.14 -8.69 -14.68
CA ASN A 40 -3.57 -10.03 -14.70
C ASN A 40 -2.03 -10.04 -14.70
N VAL A 41 -1.40 -9.12 -15.41
CA VAL A 41 0.07 -8.96 -15.44
C VAL A 41 0.58 -8.41 -14.12
N LEU A 42 -0.13 -7.45 -13.53
CA LEU A 42 0.19 -6.91 -12.21
C LEU A 42 0.10 -7.99 -11.13
N LEU A 43 -0.92 -8.83 -11.17
CA LEU A 43 -1.08 -9.97 -10.27
C LEU A 43 0.06 -10.99 -10.45
N ALA A 44 0.42 -11.32 -11.69
CA ALA A 44 1.54 -12.23 -11.96
C ALA A 44 2.88 -11.68 -11.43
N LEU A 45 3.10 -10.37 -11.55
CA LEU A 45 4.28 -9.70 -11.02
C LEU A 45 4.30 -9.74 -9.48
N ALA A 46 3.16 -9.47 -8.82
CA ALA A 46 3.05 -9.54 -7.37
C ALA A 46 3.32 -10.96 -6.84
N LEU A 47 2.82 -12.00 -7.53
CA LEU A 47 3.09 -13.39 -7.18
C LEU A 47 4.57 -13.75 -7.37
N LYS A 48 5.22 -13.24 -8.42
CA LYS A 48 6.66 -13.41 -8.65
C LYS A 48 7.47 -12.77 -7.52
N GLU A 49 7.22 -11.51 -7.19
CA GLU A 49 7.93 -10.81 -6.12
C GLU A 49 7.71 -11.46 -4.75
N LEU A 50 6.50 -11.96 -4.49
CA LEU A 50 6.19 -12.73 -3.29
C LEU A 50 6.99 -14.03 -3.21
N GLY A 51 7.13 -14.74 -4.32
CA GLY A 51 7.99 -15.92 -4.41
C GLY A 51 9.49 -15.59 -4.24
N GLU A 52 9.96 -14.47 -4.80
CA GLU A 52 11.35 -14.01 -4.68
C GLU A 52 11.72 -13.56 -3.26
N ASN A 53 10.74 -13.17 -2.44
CA ASN A 53 10.92 -12.79 -1.04
C ASN A 53 10.35 -13.83 -0.06
N ALA A 54 10.09 -15.06 -0.54
CA ALA A 54 9.52 -16.12 0.29
C ALA A 54 10.43 -16.54 1.46
N ASP A 55 11.73 -16.28 1.35
CA ASP A 55 12.72 -16.47 2.41
C ASP A 55 12.47 -15.59 3.65
N LYS A 56 11.78 -14.46 3.48
CA LYS A 56 11.37 -13.56 4.57
C LYS A 56 10.03 -13.95 5.19
N ILE A 57 9.37 -14.98 4.66
CA ILE A 57 8.03 -15.41 5.06
C ILE A 57 8.13 -16.80 5.68
N ASP A 58 7.96 -16.89 6.99
CA ASP A 58 8.05 -18.15 7.74
C ASP A 58 6.93 -19.14 7.34
N THR A 59 5.69 -18.66 7.19
CA THR A 59 4.57 -19.46 6.66
C THR A 59 3.55 -18.56 5.97
N LEU A 60 3.11 -18.95 4.78
CA LEU A 60 2.04 -18.30 4.04
C LEU A 60 0.84 -19.24 3.90
N THR A 61 -0.29 -18.86 4.49
CA THR A 61 -1.55 -19.60 4.36
C THR A 61 -2.48 -18.89 3.39
N ILE A 62 -2.76 -19.52 2.25
CA ILE A 62 -3.73 -19.03 1.27
C ILE A 62 -4.97 -19.92 1.32
N THR A 63 -6.11 -19.36 1.69
CA THR A 63 -7.38 -20.10 1.67
C THR A 63 -8.00 -20.10 0.26
N PRO A 64 -8.80 -21.14 -0.08
CA PRO A 64 -9.48 -21.20 -1.37
C PRO A 64 -10.38 -19.99 -1.64
N ASP A 65 -11.03 -19.42 -0.62
CA ASP A 65 -11.89 -18.24 -0.75
C ASP A 65 -11.13 -16.97 -1.13
N ILE A 66 -9.95 -16.77 -0.53
CA ILE A 66 -9.05 -15.65 -0.86
C ILE A 66 -8.49 -15.85 -2.27
N LEU A 67 -8.06 -17.06 -2.61
CA LEU A 67 -7.57 -17.40 -3.95
C LEU A 67 -8.64 -17.17 -5.03
N ALA A 68 -9.89 -17.57 -4.75
CA ALA A 68 -11.00 -17.38 -5.67
C ALA A 68 -11.33 -15.89 -5.88
N SER A 69 -11.21 -15.06 -4.83
CA SER A 69 -11.40 -13.61 -4.92
C SER A 69 -10.35 -12.96 -5.83
N ILE A 70 -9.09 -13.34 -5.66
CA ILE A 70 -7.96 -12.84 -6.47
C ILE A 70 -8.12 -13.24 -7.96
N LEU A 71 -8.51 -14.49 -8.23
CA LEU A 71 -8.67 -15.00 -9.59
C LEU A 71 -9.92 -14.44 -10.30
N LYS A 72 -10.95 -14.04 -9.55
CA LYS A 72 -12.16 -13.40 -10.11
C LYS A 72 -11.87 -11.99 -10.63
N GLU A 73 -11.07 -11.20 -9.92
CA GLU A 73 -10.72 -9.85 -10.34
C GLU A 73 -9.83 -9.84 -11.59
N SER A 74 -8.97 -10.85 -11.77
CA SER A 74 -8.14 -11.02 -12.97
C SER A 74 -8.93 -11.29 -14.26
N LYS A 75 -10.24 -11.60 -14.20
CA LYS A 75 -11.08 -11.92 -15.37
C LYS A 75 -11.97 -10.76 -15.86
N LYS A 76 -11.97 -9.61 -15.18
CA LYS A 76 -12.66 -8.39 -15.63
C LYS A 76 -11.69 -7.43 -16.30
#